data_AF-A0A961NI51-F1
#
_entry.id   AF-A0A961NI51-F1
#
_cell.length_a   1.000
_cell.length_b   1.000
_cell.length_c   1.000
_cell.angle_alpha   90.00
_cell.angle_beta   90.00
_cell.angle_gamma   90.00
#
_symmetry.space_group_name_H-M   'P 1'
#
loop_
_entity.id
_entity.type
_entity.pdbx_description
1 polymer ?
#
loop_
_entity_poly.entity_id
_entity_poly.type
_entity_poly.pdbx_seq_one_letter_code
_entity_poly.pdbx_strand_id
1 'polypeptide(L)'
;MSDLKKALLIQTAFIGDVILTTPMIAAFKHFFPDASLTVLVKPEAVALLSENPAVDEVLVIDKKRNHRGPAGMLRMAREIRSRHFDILLSPHQSHRTSLLAMFSRIPERYGYGSAGFARLAYTHRLRRNTQRIEIDRLLDFLADALRVNTAECPRDLKIFVNDSARQEARQLLRDLDVRRPILLGPSSVWPTKRWTAWGFARLANDLIRRYRSPVLLVGAPGDREINDRV
;
A
#
# COMPACT_ATOMS: atom_id res chain seq x y z
N MET A 1 2.73 -5.98 -26.50
CA MET A 1 3.42 -5.12 -25.52
C MET A 1 4.85 -5.65 -25.32
N SER A 2 5.60 -5.87 -26.41
CA SER A 2 6.89 -6.58 -26.39
C SER A 2 8.07 -5.73 -25.91
N ASP A 3 7.86 -4.47 -25.54
CA ASP A 3 8.91 -3.51 -25.13
C ASP A 3 8.61 -2.80 -23.79
N LEU A 4 7.77 -3.36 -22.91
CA LEU A 4 7.52 -2.73 -21.61
C LEU A 4 8.79 -2.76 -20.74
N LYS A 5 9.38 -1.58 -20.45
CA LYS A 5 10.61 -1.46 -19.66
C LYS A 5 10.38 -0.79 -18.30
N LYS A 6 9.51 0.22 -18.23
CA LYS A 6 9.28 1.00 -17.00
C LYS A 6 7.80 1.21 -16.73
N ALA A 7 7.31 0.63 -15.66
CA ALA A 7 5.94 0.81 -15.19
C ALA A 7 5.90 1.64 -13.89
N LEU A 8 4.91 2.53 -13.80
CA LEU A 8 4.55 3.20 -12.56
C LEU A 8 3.22 2.69 -12.02
N LEU A 9 3.21 2.11 -10.82
CA LEU A 9 2.00 1.77 -10.09
C LEU A 9 1.70 2.83 -9.03
N ILE A 10 0.49 3.40 -9.05
CA ILE A 10 0.06 4.38 -8.04
C ILE A 10 -0.83 3.72 -6.99
N GLN A 11 -0.31 3.61 -5.77
CA GLN A 11 -1.06 3.16 -4.60
C GLN A 11 -0.86 4.11 -3.42
N THR A 12 -1.65 5.20 -3.41
CA THR A 12 -1.54 6.28 -2.41
C THR A 12 -2.69 6.27 -1.40
N ALA A 13 -3.35 5.12 -1.22
CA ALA A 13 -4.39 4.91 -0.22
C ALA A 13 -3.80 4.68 1.19
N PHE A 14 -4.40 3.84 2.04
CA PHE A 14 -3.86 3.53 3.37
C PHE A 14 -2.90 2.33 3.31
N ILE A 15 -2.17 2.07 4.40
CA ILE A 15 -1.22 0.95 4.48
C ILE A 15 -1.85 -0.41 4.17
N GLY A 16 -3.11 -0.62 4.55
CA GLY A 16 -3.83 -1.86 4.24
C GLY A 16 -4.05 -2.06 2.74
N ASP A 17 -4.39 -1.00 2.02
CA ASP A 17 -4.58 -1.05 0.56
C ASP A 17 -3.26 -1.36 -0.16
N VAL A 18 -2.13 -0.86 0.37
CA VAL A 18 -0.79 -1.17 -0.15
C VAL A 18 -0.49 -2.65 0.02
N ILE A 19 -0.76 -3.23 1.20
CA ILE A 19 -0.59 -4.68 1.44
C ILE A 19 -1.48 -5.49 0.48
N LEU A 20 -2.75 -5.10 0.31
CA LEU A 20 -3.69 -5.75 -0.62
C LEU A 20 -3.24 -5.67 -2.09
N THR A 21 -2.33 -4.75 -2.43
CA THR A 21 -1.75 -4.60 -3.77
C THR A 21 -0.56 -5.52 -4.01
N THR A 22 0.01 -6.15 -2.96
CA THR A 22 1.19 -7.02 -3.10
C THR A 22 1.00 -8.22 -4.04
N PRO A 23 -0.17 -8.88 -4.14
CA PRO A 23 -0.41 -9.92 -5.15
C PRO A 23 -0.35 -9.39 -6.58
N MET A 24 -0.89 -8.19 -6.82
CA MET A 24 -0.82 -7.53 -8.14
C MET A 24 0.62 -7.15 -8.50
N ILE A 25 1.42 -6.69 -7.52
CA ILE A 25 2.85 -6.39 -7.70
C ILE A 25 3.61 -7.67 -8.09
N ALA A 26 3.38 -8.77 -7.36
CA ALA A 26 3.99 -10.06 -7.68
C ALA A 26 3.57 -10.59 -9.06
N ALA A 27 2.28 -10.48 -9.40
CA ALA A 27 1.77 -10.86 -10.70
C ALA A 27 2.37 -10.02 -11.84
N PHE A 28 2.52 -8.70 -11.64
CA PHE A 28 3.19 -7.84 -12.63
C PHE A 28 4.61 -8.32 -12.91
N LYS A 29 5.42 -8.55 -11.87
CA LYS A 29 6.81 -9.00 -12.04
C LYS A 29 6.90 -10.42 -12.63
N HIS A 30 5.90 -11.28 -12.38
CA HIS A 30 5.82 -12.60 -13.01
C HIS A 30 5.66 -12.51 -14.54
N PHE A 31 4.76 -11.66 -15.02
CA PHE A 31 4.53 -11.49 -16.47
C PHE A 31 5.57 -10.62 -17.16
N PHE A 32 6.19 -9.69 -16.43
CA PHE A 32 7.16 -8.73 -16.95
C PHE A 32 8.43 -8.73 -16.08
N PRO A 33 9.20 -9.84 -16.05
CA PRO A 33 10.36 -9.98 -15.16
C PRO A 33 11.45 -8.94 -15.42
N ASP A 34 11.64 -8.57 -16.69
CA ASP A 34 12.67 -7.61 -17.12
C ASP A 34 12.20 -6.15 -17.01
N ALA A 35 10.90 -5.91 -16.78
CA ALA A 35 10.39 -4.57 -16.59
C ALA A 35 10.67 -4.09 -15.16
N SER A 36 11.10 -2.84 -15.04
CA SER A 36 11.17 -2.15 -13.76
C SER A 36 9.79 -1.69 -13.32
N LEU A 37 9.45 -1.94 -12.06
CA LEU A 37 8.23 -1.48 -11.42
C LEU A 37 8.57 -0.46 -10.32
N THR A 38 8.19 0.79 -10.56
CA THR A 38 8.19 1.83 -9.52
C THR A 38 6.80 1.91 -8.90
N VAL A 39 6.71 1.92 -7.57
CA VAL A 39 5.44 2.09 -6.85
C VAL A 39 5.40 3.43 -6.13
N LEU A 40 4.44 4.28 -6.49
CA LEU A 40 4.18 5.56 -5.83
C LEU A 40 3.28 5.36 -4.61
N VAL A 41 3.82 5.65 -3.42
CA VAL A 41 3.14 5.50 -2.13
C VAL A 41 3.23 6.75 -1.27
N LYS A 42 2.47 6.77 -0.16
CA LYS A 42 2.64 7.78 0.90
C LYS A 42 3.83 7.39 1.82
N PRO A 43 4.41 8.34 2.57
CA PRO A 43 5.52 8.07 3.49
C PRO A 43 5.28 6.89 4.43
N GLU A 44 4.05 6.74 4.94
CA GLU A 44 3.69 5.69 5.90
C GLU A 44 3.75 4.27 5.34
N ALA A 45 3.81 4.10 4.01
CA ALA A 45 3.80 2.80 3.34
C ALA A 45 5.15 2.42 2.72
N VAL A 46 6.17 3.27 2.83
CA VAL A 46 7.49 3.03 2.21
C VAL A 46 8.11 1.73 2.70
N ALA A 47 8.12 1.52 4.02
CA ALA A 47 8.69 0.34 4.65
C ALA A 47 8.02 -0.98 4.24
N LEU A 48 6.77 -0.95 3.75
CA LEU A 48 6.06 -2.15 3.31
C LEU A 48 6.56 -2.70 1.97
N LEU A 49 7.11 -1.82 1.12
CA LEU A 49 7.50 -2.17 -0.24
C LEU A 49 9.00 -2.08 -0.50
N SER A 50 9.77 -1.41 0.37
CA SER A 50 11.21 -1.18 0.14
C SER A 50 12.02 -2.47 0.04
N GLU A 51 11.59 -3.53 0.73
CA GLU A 51 12.24 -4.84 0.72
C GLU A 51 11.54 -5.84 -0.22
N ASN A 52 10.53 -5.40 -0.98
CA ASN A 52 9.76 -6.29 -1.84
C ASN A 52 10.55 -6.55 -3.14
N PRO A 53 10.92 -7.81 -3.46
CA PRO A 53 11.76 -8.13 -4.62
C PRO A 53 11.07 -7.88 -5.96
N ALA A 54 9.74 -7.70 -5.97
CA ALA A 54 8.97 -7.36 -7.16
C ALA A 54 8.83 -5.84 -7.37
N VAL A 55 9.42 -5.02 -6.50
CA VAL A 55 9.43 -3.55 -6.58
C VAL A 55 10.87 -3.08 -6.77
N ASP A 56 11.14 -2.47 -7.92
CA ASP A 56 12.47 -1.95 -8.24
C ASP A 56 12.73 -0.58 -7.60
N GLU A 57 11.67 0.22 -7.38
CA GLU A 57 11.77 1.51 -6.71
C GLU A 57 10.48 1.89 -5.98
N VAL A 58 10.61 2.50 -4.80
CA VAL A 58 9.49 3.14 -4.09
C VAL A 58 9.58 4.66 -4.21
N LEU A 59 8.63 5.26 -4.92
CA LEU A 59 8.51 6.71 -5.05
C LEU A 59 7.56 7.27 -3.98
N VAL A 60 7.90 8.40 -3.36
CA VAL A 60 7.17 8.91 -2.18
C VAL A 60 6.47 10.23 -2.45
N ILE A 61 5.14 10.24 -2.32
CA ILE A 61 4.33 11.47 -2.33
C ILE A 61 4.01 11.96 -0.92
N ASP A 62 4.94 12.73 -0.34
CA ASP A 62 4.71 13.43 0.94
C ASP A 62 3.86 14.71 0.76
N LYS A 63 2.54 14.56 0.96
CA LYS A 63 1.56 15.66 0.84
C LYS A 63 1.60 16.66 1.99
N LYS A 64 2.25 16.31 3.12
CA LYS A 64 2.37 17.17 4.30
C LYS A 64 3.60 18.08 4.21
N ARG A 65 4.62 17.65 3.45
CA ARG A 65 5.88 18.37 3.26
C ARG A 65 6.08 18.78 1.80
N ASN A 66 6.99 18.11 1.07
CA ASN A 66 7.49 18.51 -0.24
C ASN A 66 6.42 18.55 -1.35
N HIS A 67 5.33 17.79 -1.21
CA HIS A 67 4.26 17.70 -2.20
C HIS A 67 2.94 18.32 -1.70
N ARG A 68 3.02 19.31 -0.81
CA ARG A 68 1.86 20.07 -0.33
C ARG A 68 1.28 20.98 -1.43
N GLY A 69 -0.06 20.96 -1.54
CA GLY A 69 -0.82 21.84 -2.42
C GLY A 69 -0.62 21.61 -3.93
N PRO A 70 -1.14 22.52 -4.78
CA PRO A 70 -1.05 22.40 -6.24
C PRO A 70 0.39 22.41 -6.76
N ALA A 71 1.26 23.27 -6.21
CA ALA A 71 2.67 23.32 -6.58
C ALA A 71 3.39 22.00 -6.29
N GLY A 72 3.06 21.35 -5.16
CA GLY A 72 3.59 20.04 -4.81
C GLY A 72 3.12 18.92 -5.75
N MET A 73 1.85 18.97 -6.18
CA MET A 73 1.33 18.05 -7.19
C MET A 73 2.07 18.22 -8.53
N LEU A 74 2.30 19.46 -8.97
CA LEU A 74 3.04 19.73 -10.21
C LEU A 74 4.51 19.30 -10.11
N ARG A 75 5.16 19.46 -8.94
CA ARG A 75 6.51 18.93 -8.70
C ARG A 75 6.55 17.42 -8.87
N MET A 76 5.66 16.70 -8.21
CA MET A 76 5.57 15.24 -8.33
C MET A 76 5.26 14.81 -9.77
N ALA A 77 4.37 15.52 -10.47
CA ALA A 77 4.07 15.24 -11.88
C ALA A 77 5.30 15.42 -12.78
N ARG A 78 6.10 16.46 -12.55
CA ARG A 78 7.35 16.70 -13.29
C ARG A 78 8.39 15.63 -13.00
N GLU A 79 8.54 15.23 -11.75
CA GLU A 79 9.46 14.15 -11.36
C GLU A 79 9.05 12.82 -12.00
N ILE A 80 7.76 12.48 -11.99
CA ILE A 80 7.27 11.29 -12.69
C ILE A 80 7.56 11.39 -14.20
N ARG A 81 7.34 12.57 -14.79
CA ARG A 81 7.57 12.79 -16.22
C ARG A 81 9.05 12.65 -16.61
N SER A 82 9.98 13.10 -15.77
CA SER A 82 11.42 12.98 -16.05
C SER A 82 11.95 11.54 -15.93
N ARG A 83 11.16 10.62 -15.37
CA ARG A 83 11.53 9.20 -15.24
C ARG A 83 11.19 8.37 -16.48
N HIS A 84 10.45 8.93 -17.45
CA HIS A 84 10.12 8.30 -18.72
C HIS A 84 9.49 6.90 -18.57
N PHE A 85 8.44 6.79 -17.75
CA PHE A 85 7.66 5.55 -17.67
C PHE A 85 6.89 5.30 -18.97
N ASP A 86 6.80 4.04 -19.38
CA ASP A 86 6.03 3.60 -20.55
C ASP A 86 4.54 3.57 -20.20
N ILE A 87 4.22 3.01 -19.03
CA ILE A 87 2.85 2.82 -18.56
C ILE A 87 2.65 3.33 -17.12
N LEU A 88 1.42 3.76 -16.85
CA LEU A 88 0.93 4.06 -15.51
C LEU A 88 -0.27 3.16 -15.19
N LEU A 89 -0.18 2.46 -14.05
CA LEU A 89 -1.24 1.63 -13.48
C LEU A 89 -1.82 2.34 -12.25
N SER A 90 -3.09 2.74 -12.30
CA SER A 90 -3.78 3.40 -11.19
C SER A 90 -5.07 2.66 -10.81
N PRO A 91 -4.96 1.56 -10.04
CA PRO A 91 -6.13 0.85 -9.54
C PRO A 91 -6.89 1.65 -8.47
N HIS A 92 -6.27 2.64 -7.83
CA HIS A 92 -6.90 3.46 -6.80
C HIS A 92 -7.75 4.60 -7.38
N GLN A 93 -9.02 4.69 -6.98
CA GLN A 93 -9.95 5.71 -7.46
C GLN A 93 -9.86 7.01 -6.67
N SER A 94 -8.89 7.87 -7.02
CA SER A 94 -8.73 9.18 -6.40
C SER A 94 -8.67 10.29 -7.43
N HIS A 95 -9.43 11.38 -7.22
CA HIS A 95 -9.37 12.60 -8.02
C HIS A 95 -7.93 13.11 -8.16
N ARG A 96 -7.16 13.09 -7.07
CA ARG A 96 -5.78 13.57 -7.06
C ARG A 96 -4.85 12.64 -7.83
N THR A 97 -5.06 11.34 -7.73
CA THR A 97 -4.30 10.37 -8.53
C THR A 97 -4.58 10.57 -10.02
N SER A 98 -5.84 10.78 -10.40
CA SER A 98 -6.20 11.08 -11.78
C SER A 98 -5.54 12.36 -12.29
N LEU A 99 -5.53 13.44 -11.50
CA LEU A 99 -4.82 14.67 -11.87
C LEU A 99 -3.31 14.44 -12.01
N LEU A 100 -2.70 13.67 -11.10
CA LEU A 100 -1.29 13.33 -11.18
C LEU A 100 -0.97 12.53 -12.44
N ALA A 101 -1.81 11.52 -12.76
CA ALA A 101 -1.70 10.74 -13.99
C ALA A 101 -1.80 11.64 -15.23
N MET A 102 -2.77 12.57 -15.25
CA MET A 102 -2.93 13.54 -16.33
C MET A 102 -1.69 14.40 -16.54
N PHE A 103 -1.13 14.97 -15.45
CA PHE A 103 0.03 15.87 -15.54
C PHE A 103 1.35 15.14 -15.74
N SER A 104 1.43 13.83 -15.44
CA SER A 104 2.62 13.00 -15.68
C SER A 104 2.96 12.88 -17.18
N ARG A 105 1.94 12.95 -18.05
CA ARG A 105 2.05 12.74 -19.51
C ARG A 105 2.69 11.40 -19.92
N ILE A 106 2.67 10.38 -19.05
CA ILE A 106 3.05 9.00 -19.41
C ILE A 106 2.16 8.52 -20.56
N PRO A 107 2.65 7.91 -21.65
CA PRO A 107 1.85 7.63 -22.84
C PRO A 107 0.60 6.78 -22.57
N GLU A 108 0.76 5.63 -21.92
CA GLU A 108 -0.34 4.72 -21.60
C GLU A 108 -0.70 4.81 -20.12
N ARG A 109 -1.94 5.20 -19.82
CA ARG A 109 -2.41 5.44 -18.45
C ARG A 109 -3.68 4.67 -18.22
N TYR A 110 -3.59 3.64 -17.40
CA TYR A 110 -4.66 2.74 -17.04
C TYR A 110 -5.26 3.16 -15.71
N GLY A 111 -6.58 3.29 -15.67
CA GLY A 111 -7.32 3.59 -14.46
C GLY A 111 -8.80 3.28 -14.65
N TYR A 112 -9.55 3.24 -13.56
CA TYR A 112 -10.99 2.97 -13.66
C TYR A 112 -11.75 4.17 -14.22
N GLY A 113 -12.71 3.90 -15.11
CA GLY A 113 -13.58 4.93 -15.71
C GLY A 113 -14.48 5.67 -14.72
N SER A 114 -14.76 5.08 -13.56
CA SER A 114 -15.52 5.70 -12.46
C SER A 114 -14.68 6.56 -11.52
N ALA A 115 -13.36 6.63 -11.70
CA ALA A 115 -12.55 7.59 -10.96
C ALA A 115 -12.83 9.03 -11.45
N GLY A 116 -12.76 10.00 -10.55
CA GLY A 116 -12.93 11.39 -10.95
C GLY A 116 -11.85 11.86 -11.92
N PHE A 117 -12.21 12.72 -12.88
CA PHE A 117 -11.35 13.15 -14.00
C PHE A 117 -10.86 12.02 -14.92
N ALA A 118 -11.37 10.79 -14.81
CA ALA A 118 -10.87 9.64 -15.56
C ALA A 118 -10.84 9.84 -17.09
N ARG A 119 -11.84 10.54 -17.66
CA ARG A 119 -11.91 10.81 -19.11
C ARG A 119 -10.70 11.58 -19.64
N LEU A 120 -10.14 12.48 -18.82
CA LEU A 120 -8.99 13.30 -19.17
C LEU A 120 -7.67 12.66 -18.69
N ALA A 121 -7.72 11.95 -17.56
CA ALA A 121 -6.54 11.39 -16.91
C ALA A 121 -6.02 10.11 -17.55
N TYR A 122 -6.91 9.19 -17.93
CA TYR A 122 -6.54 7.83 -18.36
C TYR A 122 -6.82 7.64 -19.85
N THR A 123 -5.80 7.15 -20.59
CA THR A 123 -5.96 6.75 -21.99
C THR A 123 -6.77 5.46 -22.10
N HIS A 124 -6.60 4.56 -21.13
CA HIS A 124 -7.35 3.30 -21.03
C HIS A 124 -8.18 3.31 -19.76
N ARG A 125 -9.51 3.32 -19.93
CA ARG A 125 -10.47 3.33 -18.83
C ARG A 125 -11.05 1.95 -18.64
N LEU A 126 -10.68 1.32 -17.52
CA LEU A 126 -11.13 -0.02 -17.17
C LEU A 126 -12.45 0.02 -16.39
N ARG A 127 -13.17 -1.09 -16.40
CA ARG A 127 -14.40 -1.26 -15.61
C ARG A 127 -14.04 -1.82 -14.24
N ARG A 128 -14.66 -1.29 -13.20
CA ARG A 128 -14.47 -1.76 -11.83
C ARG A 128 -15.57 -2.75 -11.47
N ASN A 129 -15.22 -3.99 -11.19
CA ASN A 129 -16.17 -4.96 -10.65
C ASN A 129 -16.25 -4.80 -9.12
N THR A 130 -17.39 -4.30 -8.62
CA THR A 130 -17.62 -4.05 -7.20
C THR A 130 -18.01 -5.31 -6.42
N GLN A 131 -18.38 -6.40 -7.09
CA GLN A 131 -18.78 -7.66 -6.46
C GLN A 131 -17.58 -8.52 -6.05
N ARG A 132 -16.40 -8.27 -6.61
CA ARG A 132 -15.17 -8.99 -6.25
C ARG A 132 -14.50 -8.40 -5.03
N ILE A 133 -13.83 -9.26 -4.27
CA ILE A 133 -12.91 -8.85 -3.20
C ILE A 133 -11.76 -8.01 -3.77
N GLU A 134 -11.11 -7.20 -2.93
CA GLU A 134 -10.13 -6.21 -3.38
C GLU A 134 -8.92 -6.83 -4.09
N ILE A 135 -8.39 -7.95 -3.58
CA ILE A 135 -7.23 -8.63 -4.20
C ILE A 135 -7.55 -9.08 -5.62
N ASP A 136 -8.67 -9.78 -5.80
CA ASP A 136 -9.11 -10.22 -7.13
C ASP A 136 -9.38 -9.04 -8.06
N ARG A 137 -9.95 -7.95 -7.54
CA ARG A 137 -10.19 -6.74 -8.31
C ARG A 137 -8.88 -6.10 -8.82
N LEU A 138 -7.82 -6.14 -8.02
CA LEU A 138 -6.49 -5.65 -8.38
C LEU A 138 -5.83 -6.58 -9.42
N LEU A 139 -6.01 -7.89 -9.31
CA LEU A 139 -5.55 -8.86 -10.31
C LEU A 139 -6.33 -8.74 -11.63
N ASP A 140 -7.65 -8.52 -11.57
CA ASP A 140 -8.50 -8.26 -12.74
C ASP A 140 -8.08 -6.93 -13.41
N PHE A 141 -7.77 -5.90 -12.62
CA PHE A 141 -7.25 -4.63 -13.17
C PHE A 141 -5.96 -4.85 -13.98
N LEU A 142 -5.03 -5.65 -13.46
CA LEU A 142 -3.80 -6.00 -14.16
C LEU A 142 -4.07 -6.81 -15.43
N ALA A 143 -4.95 -7.81 -15.33
CA ALA A 143 -5.35 -8.65 -16.45
C ALA A 143 -5.95 -7.82 -17.59
N ASP A 144 -6.89 -6.93 -17.27
CA ASP A 144 -7.54 -6.05 -18.23
C ASP A 144 -6.58 -5.01 -18.83
N ALA A 145 -5.70 -4.43 -18.00
CA ALA A 145 -4.73 -3.43 -18.44
C ALA A 145 -3.71 -4.00 -19.43
N LEU A 146 -3.11 -5.14 -19.07
CA LEU A 146 -1.93 -5.69 -19.75
C LEU A 146 -2.24 -6.93 -20.58
N ARG A 147 -3.52 -7.34 -20.65
CA ARG A 147 -4.01 -8.52 -21.38
C ARG A 147 -3.29 -9.80 -20.96
N VAL A 148 -3.10 -9.97 -19.65
CA VAL A 148 -2.47 -11.15 -19.04
C VAL A 148 -3.51 -11.98 -18.28
N ASN A 149 -3.27 -13.29 -18.12
CA ASN A 149 -4.16 -14.16 -17.37
C ASN A 149 -3.73 -14.25 -15.90
N THR A 150 -4.43 -13.58 -14.99
CA THR A 150 -4.14 -13.59 -13.55
C THR A 150 -4.92 -14.64 -12.76
N ALA A 151 -5.65 -15.55 -13.43
CA ALA A 151 -6.48 -16.55 -12.76
C ALA A 151 -5.69 -17.44 -11.79
N GLU A 152 -4.46 -17.81 -12.16
CA GLU A 152 -3.61 -18.72 -11.38
C GLU A 152 -2.57 -18.01 -10.50
N CYS A 153 -2.51 -16.67 -10.53
CA CYS A 153 -1.56 -15.93 -9.70
C CYS A 153 -1.80 -16.17 -8.19
N PRO A 154 -0.77 -16.19 -7.33
CA PRO A 154 -1.00 -16.26 -5.89
C PRO A 154 -1.79 -15.06 -5.37
N ARG A 155 -2.68 -15.29 -4.39
CA ARG A 155 -3.44 -14.23 -3.68
C ARG A 155 -2.79 -13.84 -2.34
N ASP A 156 -1.65 -14.44 -2.01
CA ASP A 156 -0.98 -14.25 -0.72
C ASP A 156 -0.51 -12.81 -0.53
N LEU A 157 -0.84 -12.25 0.63
CA LEU A 157 -0.31 -10.97 1.06
C LEU A 157 1.11 -11.18 1.59
N LYS A 158 2.10 -10.58 0.92
CA LYS A 158 3.52 -10.76 1.27
C LYS A 158 4.13 -9.43 1.67
N ILE A 159 4.72 -9.41 2.87
CA ILE A 159 5.57 -8.32 3.35
C ILE A 159 6.96 -8.90 3.54
N PHE A 160 7.94 -8.16 3.05
CA PHE A 160 9.35 -8.52 3.16
C PHE A 160 9.99 -7.59 4.19
N VAL A 161 10.85 -8.14 5.02
CA VAL A 161 11.54 -7.39 6.08
C VAL A 161 13.00 -7.77 6.07
N ASN A 162 13.88 -6.76 6.14
CA ASN A 162 15.31 -6.95 6.20
C ASN A 162 15.77 -7.41 7.60
N ASP A 163 17.03 -7.82 7.68
CA ASP A 163 17.61 -8.34 8.92
C ASP A 163 17.75 -7.27 10.00
N SER A 164 17.95 -6.00 9.64
CA SER A 164 17.99 -4.88 10.61
C SER A 164 16.66 -4.76 11.34
N ALA A 165 15.54 -4.73 10.62
CA ALA A 165 14.20 -4.67 11.21
C ALA A 165 13.92 -5.89 12.12
N ARG A 166 14.37 -7.08 11.72
CA ARG A 166 14.27 -8.29 12.56
C ARG A 166 15.13 -8.16 13.82
N GLN A 167 16.32 -7.59 13.72
CA GLN A 167 17.22 -7.38 14.86
C GLN A 167 16.68 -6.32 15.82
N GLU A 168 16.14 -5.21 15.31
CA GLU A 168 15.47 -4.18 16.10
C GLU A 168 14.27 -4.75 16.86
N ALA A 169 13.40 -5.51 16.19
CA ALA A 169 12.27 -6.15 16.86
C ALA A 169 12.73 -7.14 17.95
N ARG A 170 13.78 -7.93 17.69
CA ARG A 170 14.36 -8.83 18.69
C ARG A 170 14.99 -8.07 19.86
N GLN A 171 15.64 -6.94 19.60
CA GLN A 171 16.22 -6.09 20.64
C GLN A 171 15.12 -5.50 21.52
N LEU A 172 14.07 -4.94 20.90
CA LEU A 172 12.91 -4.41 21.63
C LEU A 172 12.28 -5.46 22.55
N LEU A 173 12.10 -6.68 22.06
CA LEU A 173 11.56 -7.78 22.89
C LEU A 173 12.50 -8.17 24.04
N ARG A 174 13.84 -8.11 23.83
CA ARG A 174 14.82 -8.33 24.90
C ARG A 174 14.80 -7.22 25.94
N ASP A 175 14.75 -5.97 25.51
CA ASP A 175 14.74 -4.79 26.40
C ASP A 175 13.50 -4.76 27.29
N LEU A 176 12.38 -5.27 26.78
CA LEU A 176 11.13 -5.42 27.53
C LEU A 176 11.09 -6.70 28.39
N ASP A 177 12.10 -7.58 28.31
CA ASP A 177 12.11 -8.93 28.88
C ASP A 177 10.86 -9.76 28.54
N VAL A 178 10.43 -9.66 27.27
CA VAL A 178 9.19 -10.26 26.78
C VAL A 178 9.49 -11.36 25.75
N ARG A 179 8.95 -12.56 26.00
CA ARG A 179 9.00 -13.68 25.06
C ARG A 179 7.61 -14.01 24.55
N ARG A 180 7.48 -14.18 23.23
CA ARG A 180 6.23 -14.56 22.54
C ARG A 180 5.02 -13.74 22.99
N PRO A 181 5.06 -12.40 22.84
CA PRO A 181 3.95 -11.56 23.22
C PRO A 181 2.73 -11.79 22.34
N ILE A 182 1.57 -11.48 22.90
CA ILE A 182 0.35 -11.27 22.13
C ILE A 182 0.27 -9.78 21.78
N LEU A 183 0.09 -9.46 20.51
CA LEU A 183 -0.02 -8.07 20.05
C LEU A 183 -1.49 -7.67 19.96
N LEU A 184 -1.86 -6.54 20.54
CA LEU A 184 -3.17 -5.90 20.36
C LEU A 184 -2.99 -4.52 19.74
N GLY A 185 -3.79 -4.20 18.73
CA GLY A 185 -3.87 -2.86 18.14
C GLY A 185 -5.22 -2.23 18.46
N PRO A 186 -5.36 -1.45 19.55
CA PRO A 186 -6.66 -0.93 20.00
C PRO A 186 -7.23 0.18 19.11
N SER A 187 -6.38 0.84 18.32
CA SER A 187 -6.72 2.06 17.61
C SER A 187 -7.24 1.84 16.19
N SER A 188 -7.87 2.88 15.66
CA SER A 188 -8.25 3.00 14.26
C SER A 188 -8.34 4.49 13.89
N VAL A 189 -8.06 4.84 12.63
CA VAL A 189 -8.32 6.21 12.14
C VAL A 189 -9.81 6.55 12.22
N TRP A 190 -10.68 5.55 12.17
CA TRP A 190 -12.14 5.71 12.26
C TRP A 190 -12.62 5.40 13.68
N PRO A 191 -13.10 6.39 14.44
CA PRO A 191 -13.56 6.16 15.82
C PRO A 191 -14.63 5.07 15.94
N THR A 192 -15.52 4.96 14.95
CA THR A 192 -16.58 3.93 14.89
C THR A 192 -16.06 2.51 14.69
N LYS A 193 -14.80 2.33 14.31
CA LYS A 193 -14.14 1.03 14.18
C LYS A 193 -13.28 0.67 15.39
N ARG A 194 -13.23 1.54 16.42
CA ARG A 194 -12.52 1.27 17.66
C ARG A 194 -13.44 0.51 18.60
N TRP A 195 -12.94 -0.60 19.15
CA TRP A 195 -13.62 -1.23 20.28
C TRP A 195 -13.35 -0.43 21.57
N THR A 196 -14.09 -0.72 22.63
CA THR A 196 -13.94 0.06 23.88
C THR A 196 -12.60 -0.24 24.54
N ALA A 197 -12.00 0.78 25.17
CA ALA A 197 -10.75 0.62 25.89
C ALA A 197 -10.89 -0.43 27.01
N TRP A 198 -12.01 -0.38 27.75
CA TRP A 198 -12.36 -1.40 28.75
C TRP A 198 -12.48 -2.81 28.15
N GLY A 199 -13.02 -2.95 26.93
CA GLY A 199 -13.10 -4.22 26.23
C GLY A 199 -11.71 -4.79 25.95
N PHE A 200 -10.80 -3.97 25.41
CA PHE A 200 -9.40 -4.35 25.22
C PHE A 200 -8.68 -4.67 26.53
N ALA A 201 -8.91 -3.89 27.59
CA ALA A 201 -8.30 -4.10 28.91
C ALA A 201 -8.72 -5.46 29.51
N ARG A 202 -10.02 -5.76 29.44
CA ARG A 202 -10.56 -7.06 29.88
C ARG A 202 -9.98 -8.20 29.05
N LEU A 203 -9.95 -8.05 27.72
CA LEU A 203 -9.37 -9.04 26.82
C LEU A 203 -7.88 -9.28 27.11
N ALA A 204 -7.10 -8.21 27.28
CA ALA A 204 -5.68 -8.31 27.61
C ALA A 204 -5.47 -9.11 28.90
N ASN A 205 -6.22 -8.80 29.96
CA ASN A 205 -6.18 -9.53 31.22
C ASN A 205 -6.53 -11.02 31.06
N ASP A 206 -7.56 -11.34 30.27
CA ASP A 206 -7.95 -12.72 29.98
C ASP A 206 -6.86 -13.48 29.21
N LEU A 207 -6.24 -12.84 28.22
CA LEU A 207 -5.16 -13.43 27.43
C LEU A 207 -3.90 -13.69 28.27
N ILE A 208 -3.52 -12.74 29.13
CA ILE A 208 -2.39 -12.89 30.07
C ILE A 208 -2.64 -14.07 31.01
N ARG A 209 -3.84 -14.15 31.62
CA ARG A 209 -4.18 -15.25 32.54
C ARG A 209 -4.18 -16.60 31.84
N ARG A 210 -4.79 -16.69 30.65
CA ARG A 210 -4.98 -17.95 29.92
C ARG A 210 -3.69 -18.48 29.31
N TYR A 211 -2.91 -17.63 28.66
CA TYR A 211 -1.74 -18.04 27.89
C TYR A 211 -0.43 -17.85 28.64
N ARG A 212 -0.45 -17.16 29.80
CA ARG A 212 0.76 -16.80 30.55
C ARG A 212 1.79 -16.05 29.68
N SER A 213 1.29 -15.33 28.67
CA SER A 213 2.09 -14.50 27.76
C SER A 213 1.80 -13.03 28.01
N PRO A 214 2.83 -12.15 27.95
CA PRO A 214 2.63 -10.72 28.02
C PRO A 214 1.84 -10.22 26.80
N VAL A 215 1.05 -9.17 27.00
CA VAL A 215 0.33 -8.46 25.94
C VAL A 215 1.06 -7.15 25.66
N LEU A 216 1.35 -6.87 24.38
CA LEU A 216 1.90 -5.60 23.94
C LEU A 216 0.86 -4.84 23.12
N LEU A 217 0.63 -3.59 23.47
CA LEU A 217 -0.20 -2.68 22.69
C LEU A 217 0.65 -2.05 21.58
N VAL A 218 0.22 -2.21 20.33
CA VAL A 218 0.90 -1.67 19.15
C VAL A 218 0.09 -0.53 18.54
N GLY A 219 0.79 0.45 17.98
CA GLY A 219 0.19 1.61 17.35
C GLY A 219 1.23 2.61 16.88
N ALA A 220 0.80 3.59 16.08
CA ALA A 220 1.60 4.74 15.72
C ALA A 220 1.67 5.74 16.90
N PRO A 221 2.56 6.75 16.86
CA PRO A 221 2.63 7.76 17.93
C PRO A 221 1.30 8.44 18.26
N GLY A 222 0.44 8.62 17.26
CA GLY A 222 -0.91 9.20 17.44
C GLY A 222 -1.92 8.27 18.12
N ASP A 223 -1.59 6.99 18.31
CA ASP A 223 -2.45 6.00 18.97
C ASP A 223 -2.16 5.91 20.48
N ARG A 224 -1.13 6.61 20.97
CA ARG A 224 -0.68 6.52 22.37
C ARG A 224 -1.80 6.83 23.36
N GLU A 225 -2.54 7.92 23.16
CA GLU A 225 -3.64 8.30 24.06
C GLU A 225 -4.73 7.23 24.13
N ILE A 226 -4.96 6.47 23.06
CA ILE A 226 -5.93 5.39 23.03
C ILE A 226 -5.38 4.17 23.76
N ASN A 227 -4.11 3.85 23.54
CA ASN A 227 -3.43 2.75 24.21
C ASN A 227 -3.30 2.99 25.72
N ASP A 228 -3.05 4.22 26.17
CA ASP A 228 -2.95 4.57 27.59
C ASP A 228 -4.29 4.41 28.36
N ARG A 229 -5.42 4.32 27.64
CA ARG A 229 -6.75 4.06 28.23
C ARG A 229 -7.08 2.58 28.39
N VAL A 230 -6.31 1.69 27.77
CA VAL A 230 -6.46 0.22 27.80
C VAL A 230 -5.68 -0.33 28.97
#